data_AF-M2Q0W1-F1
#
_entry.id   AF-M2Q0W1-F1
#
_cell.length_a   1.000
_cell.length_b   1.000
_cell.length_c   1.000
_cell.angle_alpha   90.00
_cell.angle_beta   90.00
_cell.angle_gamma   90.00
#
_symmetry.space_group_name_H-M   'P 1'
#
loop_
_entity.id
_entity.type
_entity.pdbx_description
1 polymer ?
#
loop_
_entity_poly.entity_id
_entity_poly.type
_entity_poly.pdbx_seq_one_letter_code
_entity_poly.pdbx_strand_id
1 'polypeptide(L)'
;MILIAICMLGTAYFILGRREVPVEGYISLVKEAGVLKKAPDETSQTLHTLPVGTPLIVVAHVTYLHQSYEKIGAYVNGQRLTGYVLKDKLKKYEFDESFEAKIQKFPESYRQSLRYIHSLYSHWHFRIMYSNHSFEDAAKAYQKKALIASDKNSLIESTKIIEGKVWRKANIDTVRYYLDPRNHLSASQSVMFEQQTLNKEETLNDARKMLADTFMTGMEPTSNKKWETLYYQAALKYNISLSNLIARAIVEQAAKETKSGGAGNIGGHARGDKSGKIYYNIFNIGANSGAQDGIDYAKKQGWDTREKAINGGADYLSRKYIQSGQDTLYLQRFDIHYKNLGTHSYMTNIMAPVNEAKHMFDGYMNIKNENITRRLLIPVYLNMPKNTDYPDRTDLLNRMSFYKYYFFKDISQMKFKYQKNIKYTGNPVTPQLKVYSGVNLLRENIDYTIRYSSHTKKGKVNVTVFGLNQYYNTYKFTYNIN
;
A
#
# COMPACT_ATOMS: atom_id res chain seq x y z
N MET A 1 79.52 2.20 14.61
CA MET A 1 78.64 3.39 14.70
C MET A 1 77.21 2.92 14.46
N ILE A 2 76.32 3.27 15.38
CA ILE A 2 75.02 2.67 15.65
C ILE A 2 74.08 2.69 14.43
N LEU A 3 73.61 1.52 14.00
CA LEU A 3 72.44 1.36 13.12
C LEU A 3 71.18 1.44 14.00
N ILE A 4 70.37 2.48 13.82
CA ILE A 4 69.09 2.65 14.51
C ILE A 4 68.06 1.74 13.81
N ALA A 5 67.62 0.70 14.52
CA ALA A 5 66.46 -0.10 14.16
C ALA A 5 65.18 0.70 14.42
N ILE A 6 64.50 1.13 13.36
CA ILE A 6 63.13 1.62 13.46
C ILE A 6 62.22 0.40 13.31
N CYS A 7 61.74 -0.10 14.45
CA CYS A 7 60.61 -1.01 14.54
C CYS A 7 59.37 -0.32 13.94
N MET A 8 59.06 -0.61 12.68
CA MET A 8 57.69 -0.42 12.19
C MET A 8 56.81 -1.49 12.83
N LEU A 9 56.16 -1.10 13.93
CA LEU A 9 54.95 -1.74 14.42
C LEU A 9 53.97 -1.79 13.25
N GLY A 10 53.88 -2.95 12.61
CA GLY A 10 52.81 -3.29 11.69
C GLY A 10 51.50 -3.22 12.46
N THR A 11 50.87 -2.05 12.43
CA THR A 11 49.44 -1.95 12.68
C THR A 11 48.79 -2.75 11.56
N ALA A 12 48.38 -3.97 11.91
CA ALA A 12 47.46 -4.75 11.13
C ALA A 12 46.20 -3.89 10.94
N TYR A 13 46.16 -3.14 9.84
CA TYR A 13 44.92 -2.65 9.28
C TYR A 13 44.10 -3.91 9.04
N PHE A 14 43.18 -4.22 9.96
CA PHE A 14 42.12 -5.16 9.69
C PHE A 14 41.48 -4.68 8.39
N ILE A 15 41.75 -5.41 7.31
CA ILE A 15 40.94 -5.35 6.10
C ILE A 15 39.59 -5.87 6.57
N LEU A 16 38.74 -4.97 7.10
CA LEU A 16 37.30 -5.17 7.27
C LEU A 16 36.73 -5.24 5.85
N GLY A 17 37.06 -6.35 5.18
CA GLY A 17 36.69 -6.60 3.81
C GLY A 17 35.18 -6.61 3.73
N ARG A 18 34.66 -5.92 2.72
CA ARG A 18 33.27 -5.99 2.26
C ARG A 18 33.00 -7.39 1.68
N ARG A 19 33.18 -8.44 2.49
CA ARG A 19 33.04 -9.82 2.06
C ARG A 19 31.56 -10.14 2.00
N GLU A 20 31.06 -10.30 0.79
CA GLU A 20 29.74 -10.82 0.57
C GLU A 20 29.70 -12.30 0.94
N VAL A 21 28.68 -12.69 1.69
CA VAL A 21 28.33 -14.08 1.98
C VAL A 21 27.09 -14.39 1.14
N PRO A 22 27.22 -15.06 -0.02
CA PRO A 22 26.08 -15.40 -0.86
C PRO A 22 25.06 -16.25 -0.12
N VAL A 23 23.79 -16.09 -0.47
CA VAL A 23 22.70 -16.92 0.04
C VAL A 23 21.85 -17.49 -1.09
N GLU A 24 21.13 -18.56 -0.80
CA GLU A 24 20.02 -18.98 -1.63
C GLU A 24 18.94 -17.89 -1.57
N GLY A 25 18.72 -17.21 -2.70
CA GLY A 25 17.99 -15.95 -2.69
C GLY A 25 16.60 -16.06 -2.09
N TYR A 26 16.19 -15.08 -1.28
CA TYR A 26 14.91 -15.08 -0.57
C TYR A 26 14.29 -13.69 -0.55
N ILE A 27 13.00 -13.60 -0.21
CA ILE A 27 12.29 -12.32 -0.18
C ILE A 27 12.42 -11.67 1.20
N SER A 28 12.76 -10.39 1.21
CA SER A 28 12.63 -9.51 2.36
C SER A 28 11.75 -8.31 1.99
N LEU A 29 10.93 -7.88 2.93
CA LEU A 29 10.05 -6.73 2.79
C LEU A 29 10.67 -5.53 3.50
N VAL A 30 10.62 -4.36 2.88
CA VAL A 30 10.99 -3.10 3.52
C VAL A 30 9.94 -2.79 4.59
N LYS A 31 10.31 -2.85 5.88
CA LYS A 31 9.37 -2.61 7.00
C LYS A 31 9.34 -1.15 7.46
N GLU A 32 10.40 -0.42 7.18
CA GLU A 32 10.56 1.01 7.47
C GLU A 32 11.18 1.68 6.25
N ALA A 33 10.88 2.96 5.99
CA ALA A 33 11.43 3.68 4.86
C ALA A 33 12.97 3.51 4.81
N GLY A 34 13.46 3.04 3.67
CA GLY A 34 14.86 2.66 3.48
C GLY A 34 15.43 3.20 2.19
N VAL A 35 16.73 2.97 1.99
CA VAL A 35 17.43 3.35 0.77
C VAL A 35 18.25 2.18 0.25
N LEU A 36 18.30 2.04 -1.08
CA LEU A 36 19.23 1.17 -1.76
C LEU A 36 20.54 1.92 -1.97
N LYS A 37 21.62 1.45 -1.36
CA LYS A 37 22.96 2.03 -1.45
C LYS A 37 23.80 1.31 -2.51
N LYS A 38 24.74 2.04 -3.12
CA LYS A 38 25.69 1.48 -4.08
C LYS A 38 26.71 0.55 -3.44
N ALA A 39 27.09 0.81 -2.19
CA ALA A 39 27.96 -0.02 -1.36
C ALA A 39 27.31 -0.25 0.03
N PRO A 40 27.73 -1.27 0.80
CA PRO A 40 27.20 -1.56 2.14
C PRO A 40 27.76 -0.58 3.17
N ASP A 41 27.45 0.70 3.00
CA ASP A 41 27.95 1.85 3.77
C ASP A 41 26.89 2.96 3.72
N GLU A 42 26.51 3.51 4.88
CA GLU A 42 25.47 4.55 4.99
C GLU A 42 25.85 5.84 4.25
N THR A 43 27.16 6.12 4.14
CA THR A 43 27.69 7.28 3.40
C THR A 43 27.74 7.05 1.90
N SER A 44 27.55 5.81 1.45
CA SER A 44 27.54 5.47 0.03
C SER A 44 26.42 6.18 -0.72
N GLN A 45 26.63 6.35 -2.03
CA GLN A 45 25.63 6.88 -2.95
C GLN A 45 24.30 6.13 -2.79
N THR A 46 23.24 6.89 -2.51
CA THR A 46 21.87 6.40 -2.60
C THR A 46 21.51 6.22 -4.07
N LEU A 47 21.19 5.00 -4.47
CA LEU A 47 20.69 4.68 -5.80
C LEU A 47 19.18 4.97 -5.89
N HIS A 48 18.42 4.51 -4.89
CA HIS A 48 16.97 4.65 -4.84
C HIS A 48 16.45 4.74 -3.41
N THR A 49 15.33 5.44 -3.22
CA THR A 49 14.49 5.32 -2.01
C THR A 49 13.57 4.13 -2.15
N LEU A 50 13.39 3.38 -1.07
CA LEU A 50 12.57 2.17 -1.03
C LEU A 50 11.35 2.40 -0.14
N PRO A 51 10.13 2.47 -0.70
CA PRO A 51 8.91 2.58 0.08
C PRO A 51 8.67 1.37 0.99
N VAL A 52 7.97 1.58 2.11
CA VAL A 52 7.52 0.48 2.98
C VAL A 52 6.63 -0.49 2.21
N GLY A 53 6.82 -1.79 2.42
CA GLY A 53 6.14 -2.84 1.68
C GLY A 53 6.87 -3.32 0.44
N THR A 54 7.96 -2.66 0.03
CA THR A 54 8.73 -3.09 -1.16
C THR A 54 9.31 -4.50 -0.94
N PRO A 55 8.96 -5.49 -1.77
CA PRO A 55 9.61 -6.79 -1.73
C PRO A 55 10.96 -6.71 -2.45
N LEU A 56 11.98 -7.29 -1.83
CA LEU A 56 13.35 -7.33 -2.33
C LEU A 56 13.85 -8.77 -2.34
N ILE A 57 14.56 -9.14 -3.40
CA ILE A 57 15.27 -10.42 -3.47
C ILE A 57 16.65 -10.21 -2.86
N VAL A 58 16.87 -10.81 -1.69
CA VAL A 58 18.18 -10.85 -1.06
C VAL A 58 19.00 -11.97 -1.70
N VAL A 59 20.25 -11.68 -2.05
CA VAL A 59 21.16 -12.64 -2.70
C VAL A 59 22.51 -12.80 -1.98
N ALA A 60 22.86 -11.90 -1.05
CA ALA A 60 24.01 -12.05 -0.17
C ALA A 60 23.86 -11.19 1.09
N HIS A 61 24.56 -11.57 2.16
CA HIS A 61 24.75 -10.78 3.36
C HIS A 61 26.11 -10.09 3.34
N VAL A 62 26.22 -8.89 3.91
CA VAL A 62 27.49 -8.20 4.14
C VAL A 62 27.50 -7.56 5.50
N THR A 63 28.58 -7.73 6.26
CA THR A 63 28.85 -6.95 7.47
C THR A 63 29.95 -5.94 7.19
N TYR A 64 29.69 -4.66 7.45
CA TYR A 64 30.66 -3.58 7.27
C TYR A 64 30.50 -2.55 8.39
N LEU A 65 31.62 -2.15 9.01
CA LEU A 65 31.64 -1.19 10.13
C LEU A 65 30.58 -1.48 11.21
N HIS A 66 30.49 -2.74 11.65
CA HIS A 66 29.52 -3.23 12.65
C HIS A 66 28.04 -3.17 12.24
N GLN A 67 27.73 -2.82 11.01
CA GLN A 67 26.37 -2.85 10.46
C GLN A 67 26.18 -4.03 9.51
N SER A 68 24.96 -4.57 9.48
CA SER A 68 24.58 -5.67 8.59
C SER A 68 23.77 -5.14 7.42
N TYR A 69 24.15 -5.55 6.21
CA TYR A 69 23.51 -5.20 4.96
C TYR A 69 23.06 -6.44 4.20
N GLU A 70 21.95 -6.32 3.50
CA GLU A 70 21.47 -7.29 2.51
C GLU A 70 21.77 -6.78 1.11
N LYS A 71 22.46 -7.59 0.31
CA LYS A 71 22.64 -7.34 -1.12
C LYS A 71 21.39 -7.76 -1.87
N ILE A 72 20.84 -6.83 -2.64
CA ILE A 72 19.64 -7.05 -3.43
C ILE A 72 20.03 -7.46 -4.85
N GLY A 73 19.35 -8.46 -5.39
CA GLY A 73 19.50 -8.93 -6.77
C GLY A 73 18.14 -8.96 -7.46
N ALA A 74 17.66 -7.80 -7.90
CA ALA A 74 16.31 -7.67 -8.46
C ALA A 74 16.34 -7.18 -9.91
N TYR A 75 15.25 -7.37 -10.66
CA TYR A 75 15.11 -6.86 -12.04
C TYR A 75 13.90 -5.94 -12.14
N VAL A 76 14.11 -4.72 -12.62
CA VAL A 76 13.05 -3.74 -12.87
C VAL A 76 13.04 -3.46 -14.37
N ASN A 77 11.94 -3.75 -15.07
CA ASN A 77 11.81 -3.54 -16.51
C ASN A 77 12.97 -4.16 -17.33
N GLY A 78 13.49 -5.31 -16.91
CA GLY A 78 14.62 -5.98 -17.56
C GLY A 78 16.01 -5.42 -17.17
N GLN A 79 16.09 -4.34 -16.39
CA GLN A 79 17.35 -3.83 -15.83
C GLN A 79 17.63 -4.47 -14.47
N ARG A 80 18.86 -4.93 -14.28
CA ARG A 80 19.31 -5.50 -13.01
C ARG A 80 19.52 -4.39 -11.99
N LEU A 81 18.67 -4.35 -10.97
CA LEU A 81 18.84 -3.57 -9.77
C LEU A 81 19.73 -4.35 -8.80
N THR A 82 20.92 -3.84 -8.52
CA THR A 82 21.81 -4.37 -7.48
C THR A 82 22.25 -3.26 -6.56
N GLY A 83 22.36 -3.58 -5.27
CA GLY A 83 22.79 -2.63 -4.25
C GLY A 83 22.63 -3.25 -2.87
N TYR A 84 22.79 -2.44 -1.84
CA TYR A 84 22.79 -2.88 -0.44
C TYR A 84 21.74 -2.11 0.35
N VAL A 85 21.03 -2.81 1.22
CA VAL A 85 20.04 -2.22 2.14
C VAL A 85 20.40 -2.64 3.55
N LEU A 86 20.26 -1.73 4.51
CA LEU A 86 20.43 -2.07 5.92
C LEU A 86 19.46 -3.18 6.32
N LYS A 87 19.99 -4.26 6.91
CA LYS A 87 19.21 -5.42 7.33
C LYS A 87 18.11 -5.04 8.31
N ASP A 88 18.38 -4.09 9.20
CA ASP A 88 17.42 -3.63 10.21
C ASP A 88 16.19 -2.93 9.63
N LYS A 89 16.25 -2.50 8.35
CA LYS A 89 15.11 -1.93 7.62
C LYS A 89 14.25 -2.98 6.92
N LEU A 90 14.64 -4.24 7.02
CA LEU A 90 14.01 -5.35 6.33
C LEU A 90 13.35 -6.33 7.31
N LYS A 91 12.28 -6.96 6.84
CA LYS A 91 11.65 -8.13 7.47
C LYS A 91 11.70 -9.26 6.46
N LYS A 92 12.39 -10.36 6.79
CA LYS A 92 12.36 -11.56 5.95
C LYS A 92 10.91 -12.03 5.80
N TYR A 93 10.51 -12.29 4.57
CA TYR A 93 9.18 -12.82 4.29
C TYR A 93 9.11 -14.29 4.70
N GLU A 94 8.05 -14.63 5.42
CA GLU A 94 7.71 -15.98 5.82
C GLU A 94 6.27 -16.26 5.39
N PHE A 95 6.05 -17.41 4.77
CA PHE A 95 4.72 -17.82 4.33
C PHE A 95 3.89 -18.29 5.52
N ASP A 96 2.69 -17.76 5.63
CA ASP A 96 1.71 -18.12 6.66
C ASP A 96 0.58 -18.92 6.02
N GLU A 97 0.59 -20.23 6.24
CA GLU A 97 -0.42 -21.16 5.71
C GLU A 97 -1.83 -20.86 6.27
N SER A 98 -1.91 -20.43 7.54
CA SER A 98 -3.18 -20.08 8.17
C SER A 98 -3.80 -18.83 7.53
N PHE A 99 -2.95 -17.88 7.10
CA PHE A 99 -3.39 -16.71 6.37
C PHE A 99 -3.76 -17.02 4.91
N GLU A 100 -2.98 -17.87 4.23
CA GLU A 100 -3.33 -18.31 2.87
C GLU A 100 -4.74 -18.92 2.83
N ALA A 101 -5.10 -19.71 3.84
CA ALA A 101 -6.44 -20.26 4.00
C ALA A 101 -7.55 -19.18 4.04
N LYS A 102 -7.28 -18.02 4.65
CA LYS A 102 -8.23 -16.89 4.77
C LYS A 102 -8.44 -16.15 3.45
N ILE A 103 -7.45 -16.14 2.55
CA ILE A 103 -7.50 -15.42 1.27
C ILE A 103 -7.80 -16.30 0.06
N GLN A 104 -8.12 -17.59 0.24
CA GLN A 104 -8.38 -18.52 -0.87
C GLN A 104 -9.51 -18.09 -1.82
N LYS A 105 -10.45 -17.26 -1.35
CA LYS A 105 -11.53 -16.73 -2.20
C LYS A 105 -11.04 -15.61 -3.13
N PHE A 106 -9.93 -14.96 -2.84
CA PHE A 106 -9.36 -13.95 -3.73
C PHE A 106 -8.83 -14.61 -5.00
N PRO A 107 -8.93 -13.94 -6.16
CA PRO A 107 -8.24 -14.38 -7.37
C PRO A 107 -6.73 -14.45 -7.13
N GLU A 108 -6.04 -15.41 -7.76
CA GLU A 108 -4.62 -15.64 -7.53
C GLU A 108 -3.75 -14.39 -7.77
N SER A 109 -4.13 -13.56 -8.74
CA SER A 109 -3.44 -12.30 -9.07
C SER A 109 -3.44 -11.26 -7.94
N TYR A 110 -4.17 -11.48 -6.85
CA TYR A 110 -4.20 -10.61 -5.66
C TYR A 110 -3.34 -11.15 -4.52
N ARG A 111 -3.27 -12.48 -4.38
CA ARG A 111 -2.87 -13.13 -3.12
C ARG A 111 -1.44 -12.85 -2.72
N GLN A 112 -0.51 -12.78 -3.67
CA GLN A 112 0.90 -12.50 -3.36
C GLN A 112 1.07 -11.17 -2.62
N SER A 113 0.42 -10.12 -3.12
CA SER A 113 0.45 -8.81 -2.49
C SER A 113 -0.19 -8.82 -1.11
N LEU A 114 -1.29 -9.56 -0.92
CA LEU A 114 -1.92 -9.73 0.39
C LEU A 114 -1.02 -10.47 1.38
N ARG A 115 -0.29 -11.50 0.96
CA ARG A 115 0.69 -12.22 1.79
C ARG A 115 1.79 -11.29 2.28
N TYR A 116 2.29 -10.40 1.41
CA TYR A 116 3.30 -9.42 1.82
C TYR A 116 2.77 -8.37 2.79
N ILE A 117 1.56 -7.84 2.55
CA ILE A 117 0.94 -6.91 3.50
C ILE A 117 0.73 -7.61 4.85
N HIS A 118 0.19 -8.83 4.87
CA HIS A 118 0.00 -9.63 6.09
C HIS A 118 1.31 -9.91 6.83
N SER A 119 2.38 -10.21 6.08
CA SER A 119 3.70 -10.42 6.68
C SER A 119 4.21 -9.17 7.39
N LEU A 120 3.87 -7.96 6.94
CA LEU A 120 4.19 -6.72 7.65
C LEU A 120 3.19 -6.38 8.75
N TYR A 121 1.89 -6.55 8.47
CA TYR A 121 0.76 -6.13 9.30
C TYR A 121 -0.25 -7.26 9.45
N SER A 122 0.04 -8.20 10.34
CA SER A 122 -0.76 -9.43 10.53
C SER A 122 -2.16 -9.20 11.10
N HIS A 123 -2.39 -8.02 11.68
CA HIS A 123 -3.68 -7.57 12.21
C HIS A 123 -4.61 -7.00 11.13
N TRP A 124 -4.15 -6.87 9.88
CA TRP A 124 -4.99 -6.37 8.80
C TRP A 124 -5.89 -7.48 8.25
N HIS A 125 -7.14 -7.12 7.99
CA HIS A 125 -8.15 -8.03 7.48
C HIS A 125 -8.59 -7.62 6.08
N PHE A 126 -8.50 -8.56 5.15
CA PHE A 126 -8.82 -8.35 3.74
C PHE A 126 -10.14 -9.02 3.39
N ARG A 127 -11.07 -8.27 2.81
CA ARG A 127 -12.36 -8.80 2.35
C ARG A 127 -12.57 -8.45 0.90
N ILE A 128 -13.14 -9.40 0.16
CA ILE A 128 -13.51 -9.20 -1.23
C ILE A 128 -14.77 -8.34 -1.26
N MET A 129 -14.76 -7.37 -2.17
CA MET A 129 -15.92 -6.62 -2.59
C MET A 129 -16.15 -6.91 -4.07
N TYR A 130 -17.13 -7.75 -4.39
CA TYR A 130 -17.47 -8.05 -5.78
C TYR A 130 -18.15 -6.83 -6.40
N SER A 131 -17.58 -6.29 -7.48
CA SER A 131 -18.16 -5.10 -8.12
C SER A 131 -19.41 -5.44 -8.93
N ASN A 132 -19.54 -6.68 -9.41
CA ASN A 132 -20.56 -7.13 -10.37
C ASN A 132 -20.53 -6.36 -11.70
N HIS A 133 -19.44 -5.64 -11.98
CA HIS A 133 -19.24 -4.90 -13.22
C HIS A 133 -18.07 -5.48 -14.01
N SER A 134 -18.21 -5.54 -15.33
CA SER A 134 -17.10 -5.77 -16.26
C SER A 134 -16.05 -4.67 -16.08
N PHE A 135 -14.78 -5.06 -15.94
CA PHE A 135 -13.67 -4.13 -15.71
C PHE A 135 -13.60 -3.04 -16.78
N GLU A 136 -13.75 -3.43 -18.05
CA GLU A 136 -13.63 -2.49 -19.17
C GLU A 136 -14.80 -1.50 -19.25
N ASP A 137 -16.01 -1.95 -18.94
CA ASP A 137 -17.19 -1.07 -18.93
C ASP A 137 -17.14 -0.07 -17.78
N ALA A 138 -16.67 -0.53 -16.60
CA ALA A 138 -16.41 0.35 -15.47
C ALA A 138 -15.33 1.40 -15.82
N ALA A 139 -14.22 0.99 -16.43
CA ALA A 139 -13.16 1.92 -16.84
C ALA A 139 -13.68 3.02 -17.79
N LYS A 140 -14.43 2.64 -18.83
CA LYS A 140 -15.05 3.60 -19.76
C LYS A 140 -16.04 4.54 -19.06
N ALA A 141 -16.83 4.02 -18.12
CA ALA A 141 -17.79 4.83 -17.37
C ALA A 141 -17.07 5.88 -16.50
N TYR A 142 -16.05 5.47 -15.73
CA TYR A 142 -15.29 6.37 -14.86
C TYR A 142 -14.40 7.36 -15.61
N GLN A 143 -13.98 7.04 -16.84
CA GLN A 143 -13.19 7.95 -17.67
C GLN A 143 -13.92 9.27 -17.96
N LYS A 144 -15.26 9.25 -18.02
CA LYS A 144 -16.08 10.43 -18.35
C LYS A 144 -15.84 11.62 -17.40
N LYS A 145 -15.49 11.36 -16.14
CA LYS A 145 -15.21 12.38 -15.12
C LYS A 145 -13.79 12.27 -14.53
N ALA A 146 -12.93 11.45 -15.12
CA ALA A 146 -11.57 11.27 -14.64
C ALA A 146 -10.68 12.44 -15.05
N LEU A 147 -10.26 13.22 -14.07
CA LEU A 147 -9.32 14.31 -14.27
C LEU A 147 -7.92 13.94 -13.81
N ILE A 148 -6.93 14.48 -14.50
CA ILE A 148 -5.52 14.41 -14.14
C ILE A 148 -4.83 15.72 -14.52
N ALA A 149 -3.76 16.08 -13.81
CA ALA A 149 -3.06 17.34 -14.01
C ALA A 149 -2.34 17.38 -15.38
N SER A 150 -2.28 18.57 -15.97
CA SER A 150 -1.75 18.80 -17.33
C SER A 150 -0.25 18.58 -17.47
N ASP A 151 0.50 18.54 -16.37
CA ASP A 151 1.93 18.20 -16.36
C ASP A 151 2.17 16.68 -16.55
N LYS A 152 1.11 15.87 -16.56
CA LYS A 152 1.16 14.41 -16.79
C LYS A 152 0.83 14.04 -18.23
N ASN A 153 1.60 14.54 -19.18
CA ASN A 153 1.33 14.41 -20.63
C ASN A 153 1.06 12.97 -21.11
N SER A 154 1.77 11.97 -20.57
CA SER A 154 1.59 10.55 -20.94
C SER A 154 0.26 9.94 -20.44
N LEU A 155 -0.44 10.62 -19.53
CA LEU A 155 -1.63 10.11 -18.84
C LEU A 155 -2.94 10.77 -19.29
N ILE A 156 -2.87 11.84 -20.09
CA ILE A 156 -4.03 12.60 -20.58
C ILE A 156 -4.55 12.04 -21.90
N GLU A 157 -5.86 12.17 -22.13
CA GLU A 157 -6.52 11.86 -23.40
C GLU A 157 -6.37 13.01 -24.40
N SER A 158 -6.41 14.25 -23.90
CA SER A 158 -6.25 15.46 -24.71
C SER A 158 -5.71 16.61 -23.88
N THR A 159 -5.11 17.60 -24.55
CA THR A 159 -4.57 18.82 -23.93
C THR A 159 -5.65 19.86 -23.59
N LYS A 160 -6.94 19.56 -23.85
CA LYS A 160 -8.08 20.44 -23.55
C LYS A 160 -8.29 20.58 -22.04
N ILE A 161 -8.34 21.82 -21.55
CA ILE A 161 -8.68 22.14 -20.16
C ILE A 161 -10.14 21.74 -19.90
N ILE A 162 -10.37 20.93 -18.86
CA ILE A 162 -11.70 20.52 -18.42
C ILE A 162 -12.13 21.31 -17.19
N GLU A 163 -11.23 21.54 -16.23
CA GLU A 163 -11.52 22.24 -14.98
C GLU A 163 -10.33 23.09 -14.53
N GLY A 164 -10.61 24.27 -13.96
CA GLY A 164 -9.59 25.20 -13.50
C GLY A 164 -8.61 25.59 -14.61
N LYS A 165 -7.31 25.54 -14.31
CA LYS A 165 -6.23 25.85 -15.28
C LYS A 165 -5.49 24.61 -15.77
N VAL A 166 -5.43 23.56 -14.95
CA VAL A 166 -4.51 22.43 -15.15
C VAL A 166 -5.20 21.09 -15.34
N TRP A 167 -6.49 20.95 -15.05
CA TRP A 167 -7.13 19.64 -15.12
C TRP A 167 -7.50 19.26 -16.55
N ARG A 168 -7.11 18.06 -16.95
CA ARG A 168 -7.34 17.43 -18.26
C ARG A 168 -8.05 16.10 -18.07
N LYS A 169 -8.73 15.61 -19.11
CA LYS A 169 -9.34 14.28 -19.08
C LYS A 169 -8.25 13.20 -19.16
N ALA A 170 -8.32 12.20 -18.28
CA ALA A 170 -7.40 11.07 -18.29
C ALA A 170 -7.68 10.14 -19.48
N ASN A 171 -6.62 9.58 -20.08
CA ASN A 171 -6.77 8.53 -21.09
C ASN A 171 -7.25 7.22 -20.46
N ILE A 172 -7.76 6.30 -21.29
CA ILE A 172 -8.38 5.07 -20.81
C ILE A 172 -7.39 4.15 -20.09
N ASP A 173 -6.11 4.12 -20.50
CA ASP A 173 -5.08 3.29 -19.86
C ASP A 173 -4.73 3.80 -18.46
N THR A 174 -4.70 5.12 -18.27
CA THR A 174 -4.61 5.75 -16.94
C THR A 174 -5.77 5.29 -16.07
N VAL A 175 -7.00 5.31 -16.59
CA VAL A 175 -8.17 4.87 -15.82
C VAL A 175 -8.09 3.40 -15.46
N ARG A 176 -7.73 2.53 -16.41
CA ARG A 176 -7.53 1.09 -16.16
C ARG A 176 -6.49 0.87 -15.06
N TYR A 177 -5.36 1.58 -15.10
CA TYR A 177 -4.32 1.44 -14.09
C TYR A 177 -4.82 1.77 -12.67
N TYR A 178 -5.47 2.91 -12.48
CA TYR A 178 -5.96 3.34 -11.16
C TYR A 178 -7.22 2.59 -10.69
N LEU A 179 -8.01 2.08 -11.65
CA LEU A 179 -9.18 1.26 -11.34
C LEU A 179 -8.77 -0.14 -10.84
N ASP A 180 -7.69 -0.70 -11.38
CA ASP A 180 -7.22 -2.05 -11.06
C ASP A 180 -6.64 -2.13 -9.64
N PRO A 181 -7.33 -2.80 -8.70
CA PRO A 181 -6.89 -2.81 -7.30
C PRO A 181 -5.53 -3.46 -7.11
N ARG A 182 -5.13 -4.38 -8.00
CA ARG A 182 -3.88 -5.15 -7.93
C ARG A 182 -2.65 -4.26 -8.02
N ASN A 183 -2.75 -3.13 -8.72
CA ASN A 183 -1.65 -2.15 -8.84
C ASN A 183 -1.39 -1.39 -7.53
N HIS A 184 -2.29 -1.51 -6.56
CA HIS A 184 -2.32 -0.71 -5.34
C HIS A 184 -2.32 -1.54 -4.05
N LEU A 185 -1.99 -2.83 -4.14
CA LEU A 185 -1.84 -3.73 -2.98
C LEU A 185 -0.41 -3.68 -2.40
N SER A 186 0.09 -2.48 -2.10
CA SER A 186 1.25 -2.29 -1.21
C SER A 186 0.76 -1.83 0.15
N ALA A 187 1.57 -1.99 1.20
CA ALA A 187 1.23 -1.53 2.56
C ALA A 187 0.66 -0.10 2.57
N SER A 188 1.37 0.84 1.94
CA SER A 188 0.97 2.24 1.88
C SER A 188 -0.27 2.50 1.03
N GLN A 189 -0.33 1.97 -0.20
CA GLN A 189 -1.44 2.28 -1.11
C GLN A 189 -2.72 1.51 -0.77
N SER A 190 -2.60 0.33 -0.17
CA SER A 190 -3.76 -0.51 0.16
C SER A 190 -4.66 0.10 1.23
N VAL A 191 -4.16 1.09 1.98
CA VAL A 191 -4.97 1.93 2.88
C VAL A 191 -6.12 2.62 2.13
N MET A 192 -6.05 2.80 0.81
CA MET A 192 -7.19 3.33 0.06
C MET A 192 -8.42 2.41 0.08
N PHE A 193 -8.23 1.13 0.41
CA PHE A 193 -9.30 0.14 0.58
C PHE A 193 -9.78 0.04 2.03
N GLU A 194 -9.17 0.76 2.98
CA GLU A 194 -9.60 0.75 4.37
C GLU A 194 -11.02 1.32 4.52
N GLN A 195 -11.84 0.62 5.30
CA GLN A 195 -13.18 1.08 5.67
C GLN A 195 -13.10 2.39 6.45
N GLN A 196 -13.85 3.39 6.00
CA GLN A 196 -13.94 4.70 6.66
C GLN A 196 -15.02 4.72 7.74
N THR A 197 -15.86 3.70 7.83
CA THR A 197 -16.78 3.46 8.96
C THR A 197 -15.99 3.19 10.24
N LEU A 198 -16.51 3.63 11.39
CA LEU A 198 -15.89 3.45 12.70
C LEU A 198 -15.34 2.04 12.90
N ASN A 199 -14.05 1.97 13.22
CA ASN A 199 -13.44 0.76 13.75
C ASN A 199 -13.51 0.80 15.27
N LYS A 200 -14.29 -0.11 15.86
CA LYS A 200 -14.52 -0.14 17.31
C LYS A 200 -13.27 -0.51 18.13
N GLU A 201 -12.24 -1.04 17.47
CA GLU A 201 -10.95 -1.31 18.10
C GLU A 201 -10.09 -0.05 18.26
N GLU A 202 -10.44 1.05 17.58
CA GLU A 202 -9.76 2.34 17.76
C GLU A 202 -10.20 2.98 19.08
N THR A 203 -9.24 3.26 19.95
CA THR A 203 -9.46 3.79 21.30
C THR A 203 -9.12 5.27 21.40
N LEU A 204 -9.56 5.90 22.50
CA LEU A 204 -9.12 7.25 22.86
C LEU A 204 -7.58 7.35 23.02
N ASN A 205 -6.94 6.28 23.51
CA ASN A 205 -5.49 6.24 23.64
C ASN A 205 -4.78 6.19 22.28
N ASP A 206 -5.39 5.55 21.28
CA ASP A 206 -4.89 5.60 19.90
C ASP A 206 -4.94 7.03 19.38
N ALA A 207 -6.07 7.73 19.52
CA ALA A 207 -6.17 9.15 19.16
C ALA A 207 -5.10 10.01 19.85
N ARG A 208 -4.86 9.80 21.15
CA ARG A 208 -3.79 10.49 21.87
C ARG A 208 -2.42 10.25 21.25
N LYS A 209 -2.07 9.00 20.96
CA LYS A 209 -0.79 8.65 20.29
C LYS A 209 -0.71 9.25 18.89
N MET A 210 -1.82 9.26 18.14
CA MET A 210 -1.86 9.85 16.79
C MET A 210 -1.55 11.35 16.81
N LEU A 211 -1.94 12.03 17.88
CA LEU A 211 -1.86 13.49 18.00
C LEU A 211 -0.61 13.97 18.75
N ALA A 212 0.12 13.09 19.44
CA ALA A 212 1.17 13.43 20.40
C ALA A 212 2.26 14.34 19.82
N ASP A 213 2.73 14.06 18.60
CA ASP A 213 3.79 14.79 17.91
C ASP A 213 3.24 15.80 16.87
N THR A 214 2.01 16.28 17.09
CA THR A 214 1.33 17.24 16.20
C THR A 214 0.96 18.51 16.94
N PHE A 215 0.62 19.57 16.22
CA PHE A 215 0.06 20.80 16.81
C PHE A 215 -1.31 20.58 17.51
N MET A 216 -1.94 19.43 17.31
CA MET A 216 -3.20 19.01 17.95
C MET A 216 -2.94 18.10 19.16
N THR A 217 -1.79 18.22 19.81
CA THR A 217 -1.50 17.53 21.07
C THR A 217 -2.11 18.27 22.26
N GLY A 218 -2.58 17.54 23.27
CA GLY A 218 -3.08 18.12 24.52
C GLY A 218 -4.42 18.88 24.38
N MET A 219 -4.51 20.06 25.00
CA MET A 219 -5.73 20.86 25.06
C MET A 219 -5.94 21.65 23.77
N GLU A 220 -7.18 21.70 23.30
CA GLU A 220 -7.55 22.59 22.20
C GLU A 220 -7.53 24.05 22.69
N PRO A 221 -6.94 25.01 21.95
CA PRO A 221 -6.65 26.34 22.49
C PRO A 221 -7.83 27.19 22.95
N THR A 222 -9.04 26.91 22.47
CA THR A 222 -10.23 27.75 22.70
C THR A 222 -11.33 27.03 23.48
N SER A 223 -11.09 25.79 23.90
CA SER A 223 -12.03 24.96 24.63
C SER A 223 -11.34 24.26 25.79
N ASN A 224 -12.10 23.93 26.83
CA ASN A 224 -11.60 23.14 27.94
C ASN A 224 -11.62 21.63 27.63
N LYS A 225 -11.35 21.26 26.37
CA LYS A 225 -11.36 19.87 25.89
C LYS A 225 -10.02 19.50 25.26
N LYS A 226 -9.63 18.24 25.40
CA LYS A 226 -8.48 17.68 24.70
C LYS A 226 -8.82 17.35 23.26
N TRP A 227 -7.86 17.53 22.37
CA TRP A 227 -8.04 17.18 20.95
C TRP A 227 -8.39 15.72 20.75
N GLU A 228 -7.74 14.78 21.46
CA GLU A 228 -8.05 13.36 21.32
C GLU A 228 -9.52 13.06 21.67
N THR A 229 -10.07 13.78 22.65
CA THR A 229 -11.47 13.63 23.08
C THR A 229 -12.41 14.17 22.01
N LEU A 230 -12.11 15.32 21.40
CA LEU A 230 -12.93 15.90 20.34
C LEU A 230 -13.06 14.97 19.13
N TYR A 231 -11.94 14.41 18.66
CA TYR A 231 -11.94 13.48 17.53
C TYR A 231 -12.59 12.14 17.89
N TYR A 232 -12.31 11.59 19.07
CA TYR A 232 -12.91 10.32 19.51
C TYR A 232 -14.44 10.42 19.61
N GLN A 233 -14.95 11.50 20.21
CA GLN A 233 -16.40 11.72 20.30
C GLN A 233 -17.05 11.92 18.93
N ALA A 234 -16.40 12.65 18.02
CA ALA A 234 -16.90 12.81 16.65
C ALA A 234 -16.93 11.47 15.89
N ALA A 235 -15.86 10.67 16.01
CA ALA A 235 -15.78 9.34 15.40
C ALA A 235 -16.92 8.43 15.84
N LEU A 236 -17.18 8.36 17.15
CA LEU A 236 -18.30 7.61 17.72
C LEU A 236 -19.66 8.15 17.23
N LYS A 237 -19.86 9.47 17.32
CA LYS A 237 -21.15 10.11 17.02
C LYS A 237 -21.57 9.94 15.56
N TYR A 238 -20.63 10.05 14.63
CA TYR A 238 -20.94 10.00 13.18
C TYR A 238 -20.53 8.68 12.53
N ASN A 239 -20.18 7.66 13.32
CA ASN A 239 -19.80 6.33 12.83
C ASN A 239 -18.68 6.38 11.75
N ILE A 240 -17.64 7.16 12.00
CA ILE A 240 -16.50 7.36 11.10
C ILE A 240 -15.21 6.89 11.77
N SER A 241 -14.26 6.37 11.00
CA SER A 241 -12.97 5.90 11.47
C SER A 241 -12.21 7.04 12.16
N LEU A 242 -11.76 6.75 13.37
CA LEU A 242 -11.03 7.70 14.21
C LEU A 242 -9.70 8.07 13.58
N SER A 243 -8.94 7.06 13.16
CA SER A 243 -7.62 7.30 12.59
C SER A 243 -7.68 8.00 11.24
N ASN A 244 -8.67 7.69 10.41
CA ASN A 244 -8.88 8.39 9.14
C ASN A 244 -9.23 9.86 9.39
N LEU A 245 -10.15 10.13 10.32
CA LEU A 245 -10.54 11.49 10.68
C LEU A 245 -9.34 12.32 11.17
N ILE A 246 -8.52 11.75 12.06
CA ILE A 246 -7.32 12.41 12.58
C ILE A 246 -6.26 12.58 11.49
N ALA A 247 -5.97 11.54 10.71
CA ALA A 247 -4.95 11.60 9.66
C ALA A 247 -5.28 12.67 8.62
N ARG A 248 -6.54 12.74 8.16
CA ARG A 248 -7.00 13.82 7.26
C ARG A 248 -6.82 15.19 7.89
N ALA A 249 -7.24 15.37 9.14
CA ALA A 249 -7.11 16.65 9.82
C ALA A 249 -5.64 17.12 9.95
N ILE A 250 -4.70 16.21 10.19
CA ILE A 250 -3.26 16.51 10.23
C ILE A 250 -2.77 16.94 8.83
N VAL A 251 -3.07 16.13 7.80
CA VAL A 251 -2.58 16.33 6.43
C VAL A 251 -3.09 17.64 5.84
N GLU A 252 -4.38 17.94 6.02
CA GLU A 252 -5.01 19.18 5.55
C GLU A 252 -4.40 20.43 6.21
N GLN A 253 -3.73 20.30 7.35
CA GLN A 253 -2.96 21.39 7.95
C GLN A 253 -1.50 21.41 7.51
N ALA A 254 -0.85 20.26 7.32
CA ALA A 254 0.53 20.17 6.87
C ALA A 254 0.75 20.71 5.44
N ALA A 255 -0.26 20.61 4.57
CA ALA A 255 -0.25 21.17 3.20
C ALA A 255 -0.16 22.71 3.13
N LYS A 256 -0.11 23.42 4.26
CA LYS A 256 0.07 24.87 4.33
C LYS A 256 1.51 25.36 4.32
N GLU A 257 2.49 24.55 4.75
CA GLU A 257 3.90 24.96 4.69
C GLU A 257 4.37 25.22 3.26
N THR A 258 3.62 24.71 2.27
CA THR A 258 3.85 24.89 0.82
C THR A 258 2.97 25.96 0.16
N LYS A 259 2.36 26.88 0.94
CA LYS A 259 1.56 28.04 0.47
C LYS A 259 0.30 27.69 -0.37
N SER A 260 -0.24 26.48 -0.24
CA SER A 260 -1.41 26.02 -1.01
C SER A 260 -2.61 25.53 -0.17
N GLY A 261 -2.55 25.60 1.16
CA GLY A 261 -3.50 24.91 2.06
C GLY A 261 -4.71 25.73 2.59
N GLY A 262 -5.86 25.06 2.77
CA GLY A 262 -7.13 25.60 3.27
C GLY A 262 -7.09 26.07 4.73
N ALA A 263 -7.90 27.06 5.14
CA ALA A 263 -7.83 27.74 6.45
C ALA A 263 -8.11 26.84 7.71
N GLY A 264 -8.28 25.53 7.55
CA GLY A 264 -8.91 24.61 8.49
C GLY A 264 -8.78 24.88 9.99
N ASN A 265 -7.64 24.56 10.64
CA ASN A 265 -7.49 24.75 12.09
C ASN A 265 -7.16 26.18 12.51
N ILE A 266 -6.59 27.00 11.64
CA ILE A 266 -6.33 28.42 11.97
C ILE A 266 -7.65 29.20 11.98
N GLY A 267 -8.58 28.78 11.13
CA GLY A 267 -9.81 29.48 10.84
C GLY A 267 -9.58 30.71 9.96
N GLY A 268 -10.68 31.37 9.58
CA GLY A 268 -10.64 32.62 8.83
C GLY A 268 -11.95 33.39 8.93
N HIS A 269 -11.92 34.64 8.45
CA HIS A 269 -13.10 35.48 8.35
C HIS A 269 -13.84 35.19 7.03
N ALA A 270 -15.15 35.01 7.13
CA ALA A 270 -16.00 34.80 5.96
C ALA A 270 -16.28 36.12 5.24
N ARG A 271 -16.41 36.05 3.91
CA ARG A 271 -16.70 37.23 3.06
C ARG A 271 -18.01 37.87 3.49
N GLY A 272 -17.98 39.20 3.64
CA GLY A 272 -19.13 40.00 4.03
C GLY A 272 -19.64 39.76 5.45
N ASP A 273 -18.91 39.03 6.30
CA ASP A 273 -19.25 38.93 7.71
C ASP A 273 -18.72 40.13 8.51
N LYS A 274 -19.64 40.87 9.14
CA LYS A 274 -19.32 42.03 9.98
C LYS A 274 -19.19 41.67 11.46
N SER A 275 -19.47 40.42 11.85
CA SER A 275 -19.46 40.02 13.26
C SER A 275 -18.05 39.85 13.86
N GLY A 276 -17.01 39.88 13.02
CA GLY A 276 -15.62 39.62 13.44
C GLY A 276 -15.33 38.17 13.85
N LYS A 277 -16.29 37.24 13.66
CA LYS A 277 -16.11 35.83 14.03
C LYS A 277 -15.08 35.15 13.13
N ILE A 278 -14.40 34.17 13.70
CA ILE A 278 -13.53 33.23 12.99
C ILE A 278 -14.30 31.93 12.78
N TYR A 279 -14.26 31.39 11.57
CA TYR A 279 -14.86 30.10 11.23
C TYR A 279 -13.78 29.10 10.86
N TYR A 280 -14.03 27.82 11.11
CA TYR A 280 -13.06 26.74 10.94
C TYR A 280 -13.57 25.70 9.94
N ASN A 281 -12.69 25.15 9.11
CA ASN A 281 -13.04 24.11 8.12
C ASN A 281 -11.95 23.04 8.02
N ILE A 282 -11.94 22.11 8.98
CA ILE A 282 -10.84 21.15 9.18
C ILE A 282 -10.60 20.24 7.95
N PHE A 283 -11.66 19.90 7.22
CA PHE A 283 -11.62 18.92 6.11
C PHE A 283 -11.83 19.57 4.73
N ASN A 284 -11.61 20.89 4.64
CA ASN A 284 -11.67 21.64 3.39
C ASN A 284 -12.99 21.50 2.60
N ILE A 285 -14.11 21.30 3.30
CA ILE A 285 -15.41 21.03 2.67
C ILE A 285 -15.92 22.29 1.98
N GLY A 286 -16.26 22.18 0.69
CA GLY A 286 -16.77 23.30 -0.10
C GLY A 286 -15.70 24.28 -0.61
N ALA A 287 -14.41 23.97 -0.43
CA ALA A 287 -13.31 24.80 -0.90
C ALA A 287 -12.97 24.57 -2.38
N ASN A 288 -13.89 24.93 -3.28
CA ASN A 288 -13.81 24.59 -4.70
C ASN A 288 -12.74 25.39 -5.46
N SER A 289 -12.61 26.69 -5.17
CA SER A 289 -11.61 27.56 -5.81
C SER A 289 -10.47 28.00 -4.88
N GLY A 290 -10.58 27.68 -3.59
CA GLY A 290 -9.54 27.96 -2.59
C GLY A 290 -10.10 28.00 -1.17
N ALA A 291 -9.20 28.29 -0.22
CA ALA A 291 -9.47 28.31 1.22
C ALA A 291 -10.67 29.17 1.62
N GLN A 292 -10.87 30.32 0.95
CA GLN A 292 -11.93 31.27 1.29
C GLN A 292 -13.34 30.70 1.05
N ASP A 293 -13.54 29.92 -0.02
CA ASP A 293 -14.82 29.26 -0.27
C ASP A 293 -15.17 28.29 0.86
N GLY A 294 -14.16 27.59 1.38
CA GLY A 294 -14.29 26.72 2.54
C GLY A 294 -14.66 27.48 3.82
N ILE A 295 -14.13 28.68 4.04
CA ILE A 295 -14.50 29.52 5.19
C ILE A 295 -15.92 30.07 5.07
N ASP A 296 -16.33 30.48 3.88
CA ASP A 296 -17.70 30.94 3.65
C ASP A 296 -18.71 29.79 3.81
N TYR A 297 -18.32 28.57 3.40
CA TYR A 297 -19.09 27.37 3.67
C TYR A 297 -19.20 27.12 5.18
N ALA A 298 -18.09 27.20 5.92
CA ALA A 298 -18.06 27.03 7.38
C ALA A 298 -18.98 28.04 8.10
N LYS A 299 -19.03 29.30 7.65
CA LYS A 299 -20.00 30.29 8.15
C LYS A 299 -21.44 29.84 7.94
N LYS A 300 -21.80 29.39 6.73
CA LYS A 300 -23.16 28.89 6.44
C LYS A 300 -23.55 27.71 7.33
N GLN A 301 -22.59 26.89 7.72
CA GLN A 301 -22.81 25.77 8.64
C GLN A 301 -22.69 26.13 10.13
N GLY A 302 -22.35 27.39 10.46
CA GLY A 302 -22.17 27.85 11.83
C GLY A 302 -20.94 27.27 12.54
N TRP A 303 -19.88 26.92 11.82
CA TRP A 303 -18.64 26.34 12.37
C TRP A 303 -17.71 27.41 12.95
N ASP A 304 -18.20 28.14 13.96
CA ASP A 304 -17.47 29.21 14.66
C ASP A 304 -16.61 28.71 15.84
N THR A 305 -16.49 27.40 16.01
CA THR A 305 -15.49 26.75 16.89
C THR A 305 -14.90 25.53 16.21
N ARG A 306 -13.70 25.11 16.62
CA ARG A 306 -13.05 23.90 16.09
C ARG A 306 -13.87 22.63 16.38
N GLU A 307 -14.49 22.54 17.56
CA GLU A 307 -15.38 21.42 17.89
C GLU A 307 -16.57 21.33 16.91
N LYS A 308 -17.21 22.47 16.58
CA LYS A 308 -18.30 22.49 15.59
C LYS A 308 -17.81 22.08 14.20
N ALA A 309 -16.62 22.53 13.80
CA ALA A 309 -16.03 22.17 12.51
C ALA A 309 -15.64 20.68 12.41
N ILE A 310 -15.07 20.10 13.49
CA ILE A 310 -14.80 18.66 13.57
C ILE A 310 -16.10 17.88 13.45
N ASN A 311 -17.12 18.26 14.24
CA ASN A 311 -18.42 17.59 14.24
C ASN A 311 -19.13 17.70 12.89
N GLY A 312 -19.28 18.91 12.34
CA GLY A 312 -20.00 19.13 11.09
C GLY A 312 -19.27 18.54 9.89
N GLY A 313 -17.93 18.53 9.93
CA GLY A 313 -17.13 17.87 8.90
C GLY A 313 -17.24 16.35 8.92
N ALA A 314 -17.15 15.74 10.12
CA ALA A 314 -17.37 14.30 10.29
C ALA A 314 -18.78 13.88 9.86
N ASP A 315 -19.80 14.66 10.23
CA ASP A 315 -21.19 14.46 9.81
C ASP A 315 -21.34 14.51 8.28
N TYR A 316 -20.76 15.52 7.64
CA TYR A 316 -20.78 15.67 6.19
C TYR A 316 -20.13 14.47 5.49
N LEU A 317 -18.91 14.11 5.89
CA LEU A 317 -18.17 12.97 5.31
C LEU A 317 -18.95 11.66 5.49
N SER A 318 -19.50 11.46 6.69
CA SER A 318 -20.25 10.25 7.01
C SER A 318 -21.53 10.14 6.18
N ARG A 319 -22.41 11.14 6.23
CA ARG A 319 -23.73 11.08 5.55
C ARG A 319 -23.64 11.15 4.03
N LYS A 320 -22.71 11.94 3.48
CA LYS A 320 -22.63 12.13 2.02
C LYS A 320 -21.95 10.97 1.31
N TYR A 321 -20.95 10.36 1.95
CA TYR A 321 -20.11 9.36 1.27
C TYR A 321 -20.13 8.02 1.97
N ILE A 322 -19.73 7.94 3.23
CA ILE A 322 -19.51 6.66 3.93
C ILE A 322 -20.81 5.87 4.04
N GLN A 323 -21.86 6.47 4.60
CA GLN A 323 -23.18 5.85 4.76
C GLN A 323 -23.94 5.72 3.43
N SER A 324 -23.51 6.41 2.38
CA SER A 324 -24.02 6.25 1.01
C SER A 324 -23.38 5.08 0.25
N GLY A 325 -22.51 4.30 0.91
CA GLY A 325 -21.83 3.13 0.33
C GLY A 325 -20.40 3.40 -0.14
N GLN A 326 -19.92 4.64 -0.15
CA GLN A 326 -18.53 4.98 -0.49
C GLN A 326 -17.61 4.86 0.74
N ASP A 327 -17.59 3.68 1.35
CA ASP A 327 -16.92 3.40 2.63
C ASP A 327 -15.38 3.26 2.51
N THR A 328 -14.76 3.58 1.37
CA THR A 328 -13.30 3.57 1.21
C THR A 328 -12.86 4.75 0.35
N LEU A 329 -11.58 5.15 0.42
CA LEU A 329 -11.03 6.16 -0.50
C LEU A 329 -11.18 5.72 -1.96
N TYR A 330 -11.01 4.42 -2.22
CA TYR A 330 -11.23 3.84 -3.53
C TYR A 330 -12.66 4.07 -4.02
N LEU A 331 -13.68 3.74 -3.19
CA LEU A 331 -15.08 3.92 -3.55
C LEU A 331 -15.49 5.40 -3.64
N GLN A 332 -14.82 6.29 -2.91
CA GLN A 332 -15.01 7.73 -3.04
C GLN A 332 -14.64 8.24 -4.44
N ARG A 333 -13.72 7.56 -5.14
CA ARG A 333 -13.43 7.84 -6.56
C ARG A 333 -14.21 6.93 -7.51
N PHE A 334 -14.29 5.65 -7.20
CA PHE A 334 -14.85 4.59 -8.05
C PHE A 334 -16.07 3.96 -7.35
N ASP A 335 -17.17 4.71 -7.26
CA ASP A 335 -18.41 4.24 -6.66
C ASP A 335 -19.05 3.11 -7.49
N ILE A 336 -18.70 1.87 -7.15
CA ILE A 336 -19.19 0.66 -7.82
C ILE A 336 -20.64 0.31 -7.44
N HIS A 337 -21.17 0.91 -6.38
CA HIS A 337 -22.51 0.61 -5.87
C HIS A 337 -23.59 1.40 -6.60
N TYR A 338 -23.23 2.51 -7.24
CA TYR A 338 -24.16 3.32 -8.01
C TYR A 338 -24.52 2.66 -9.35
N LYS A 339 -25.81 2.65 -9.71
CA LYS A 339 -26.29 2.06 -10.98
C LYS A 339 -25.66 2.74 -12.21
N ASN A 340 -25.48 4.05 -12.15
CA ASN A 340 -24.86 4.85 -13.21
C ASN A 340 -23.40 5.16 -12.87
N LEU A 341 -22.49 4.22 -13.13
CA LEU A 341 -21.08 4.37 -12.78
C LEU A 341 -20.50 5.72 -13.27
N GLY A 342 -19.68 6.34 -12.41
CA GLY A 342 -19.00 7.60 -12.70
C GLY A 342 -19.84 8.86 -12.55
N THR A 343 -21.08 8.79 -12.02
CA THR A 343 -21.89 10.00 -11.76
C THR A 343 -21.76 10.55 -10.35
N HIS A 344 -21.60 9.67 -9.36
CA HIS A 344 -21.47 9.98 -7.93
C HIS A 344 -20.03 9.66 -7.51
N SER A 345 -19.17 10.69 -7.51
CA SER A 345 -17.77 10.57 -7.07
C SER A 345 -17.48 11.76 -6.18
N TYR A 346 -16.81 11.52 -5.05
CA TYR A 346 -16.34 12.58 -4.15
C TYR A 346 -15.27 13.44 -4.82
N MET A 347 -14.44 12.82 -5.66
CA MET A 347 -13.25 13.42 -6.25
C MET A 347 -13.17 13.14 -7.75
N THR A 348 -12.73 14.13 -8.53
CA THR A 348 -12.51 14.01 -9.99
C THR A 348 -11.06 13.63 -10.32
N ASN A 349 -10.10 14.09 -9.53
CA ASN A 349 -8.68 13.70 -9.65
C ASN A 349 -8.53 12.18 -9.47
N ILE A 350 -8.07 11.50 -10.52
CA ILE A 350 -7.93 10.04 -10.51
C ILE A 350 -6.82 9.53 -9.57
N MET A 351 -5.82 10.36 -9.27
CA MET A 351 -4.70 9.99 -8.38
C MET A 351 -5.02 10.17 -6.90
N ALA A 352 -6.11 10.87 -6.57
CA ALA A 352 -6.40 11.29 -5.21
C ALA A 352 -6.52 10.12 -4.19
N PRO A 353 -7.14 8.96 -4.50
CA PRO A 353 -7.19 7.85 -3.54
C PRO A 353 -5.80 7.34 -3.14
N VAL A 354 -4.88 7.28 -4.11
CA VAL A 354 -3.50 6.80 -3.89
C VAL A 354 -2.71 7.81 -3.06
N ASN A 355 -2.84 9.10 -3.36
CA ASN A 355 -2.16 10.16 -2.64
C ASN A 355 -2.68 10.27 -1.20
N GLU A 356 -4.00 10.27 -1.00
CA GLU A 356 -4.63 10.32 0.33
C GLU A 356 -4.26 9.08 1.16
N ALA A 357 -4.26 7.89 0.57
CA ALA A 357 -3.85 6.67 1.27
C ALA A 357 -2.39 6.71 1.71
N LYS A 358 -1.49 7.26 0.88
CA LYS A 358 -0.09 7.47 1.26
C LYS A 358 0.01 8.38 2.49
N HIS A 359 -0.70 9.50 2.48
CA HIS A 359 -0.69 10.43 3.61
C HIS A 359 -1.30 9.82 4.88
N MET A 360 -2.39 9.05 4.76
CA MET A 360 -2.95 8.30 5.87
C MET A 360 -1.94 7.30 6.45
N PHE A 361 -1.28 6.54 5.57
CA PHE A 361 -0.28 5.57 5.97
C PHE A 361 0.95 6.21 6.63
N ASP A 362 1.46 7.31 6.07
CA ASP A 362 2.57 8.06 6.67
C ASP A 362 2.19 8.55 8.08
N GLY A 363 0.94 9.01 8.26
CA GLY A 363 0.37 9.31 9.58
C GLY A 363 0.36 8.12 10.54
N TYR A 364 0.03 6.92 10.05
CA TYR A 364 0.06 5.68 10.86
C TYR A 364 1.47 5.24 11.23
N MET A 365 2.45 5.43 10.34
CA MET A 365 3.84 5.04 10.57
C MET A 365 4.55 5.99 11.54
N ASN A 366 4.28 7.30 11.46
CA ASN A 366 4.88 8.29 12.36
C ASN A 366 4.59 8.01 13.84
N ILE A 367 3.41 7.44 14.13
CA ILE A 367 2.93 7.19 15.49
C ILE A 367 3.26 5.78 15.99
N LYS A 368 3.92 4.97 15.14
CA LYS A 368 4.32 3.56 15.38
C LYS A 368 3.18 2.69 15.90
N ASN A 369 1.95 2.95 15.45
CA ASN A 369 0.78 2.21 15.92
C ASN A 369 0.43 1.06 14.97
N GLU A 370 1.33 0.08 14.93
CA GLU A 370 1.27 -1.08 14.02
C GLU A 370 0.21 -2.12 14.42
N ASN A 371 -0.35 -2.00 15.64
CA ASN A 371 -1.27 -2.99 16.22
C ASN A 371 -2.74 -2.70 15.96
N ILE A 372 -3.10 -1.60 15.31
CA ILE A 372 -4.51 -1.35 14.98
C ILE A 372 -4.93 -2.28 13.84
N THR A 373 -5.99 -3.05 14.09
CA THR A 373 -6.66 -3.84 13.07
C THR A 373 -7.23 -2.94 11.99
N ARG A 374 -6.85 -3.17 10.73
CA ARG A 374 -7.38 -2.44 9.59
C ARG A 374 -8.27 -3.37 8.78
N ARG A 375 -9.42 -2.88 8.32
CA ARG A 375 -10.37 -3.65 7.50
C ARG A 375 -10.35 -3.12 6.08
N LEU A 376 -9.83 -3.89 5.15
CA LEU A 376 -9.68 -3.51 3.76
C LEU A 376 -10.75 -4.18 2.89
N LEU A 377 -11.59 -3.40 2.23
CA LEU A 377 -12.56 -3.85 1.24
C LEU A 377 -11.98 -3.68 -0.16
N ILE A 378 -11.54 -4.81 -0.73
CA ILE A 378 -10.77 -4.81 -1.98
C ILE A 378 -11.70 -5.21 -3.13
N PRO A 379 -11.87 -4.35 -4.16
CA PRO A 379 -12.73 -4.64 -5.29
C PRO A 379 -12.19 -5.81 -6.13
N VAL A 380 -13.10 -6.63 -6.65
CA VAL A 380 -12.83 -7.60 -7.71
C VAL A 380 -13.85 -7.39 -8.82
N TYR A 381 -13.36 -7.06 -10.02
CA TYR A 381 -14.18 -6.85 -11.20
C TYR A 381 -14.33 -8.13 -12.01
N LEU A 382 -15.40 -8.21 -12.80
CA LEU A 382 -15.58 -9.25 -13.79
C LEU A 382 -14.65 -8.98 -14.99
N ASN A 383 -14.18 -10.04 -15.66
CA ASN A 383 -13.41 -9.95 -16.89
C ASN A 383 -12.16 -9.05 -16.81
N MET A 384 -11.47 -9.04 -15.67
CA MET A 384 -10.23 -8.27 -15.52
C MET A 384 -9.15 -8.78 -16.48
N PRO A 385 -8.38 -7.88 -17.13
CA PRO A 385 -7.23 -8.29 -17.94
C PRO A 385 -6.15 -8.93 -17.05
N LYS A 386 -5.19 -9.62 -17.66
CA LYS A 386 -4.04 -10.19 -16.93
C LYS A 386 -3.32 -9.12 -16.10
N ASN A 387 -3.14 -7.92 -16.66
CA ASN A 387 -2.53 -6.77 -16.02
C ASN A 387 -3.02 -5.46 -16.66
N THR A 388 -2.75 -4.33 -16.00
CA THR A 388 -2.95 -2.98 -16.52
C THR A 388 -1.69 -2.15 -16.26
N ASP A 389 -1.09 -1.59 -17.30
CA ASP A 389 0.20 -0.88 -17.23
C ASP A 389 0.05 0.59 -16.88
N TYR A 390 0.99 1.12 -16.10
CA TYR A 390 1.10 2.57 -15.94
C TYR A 390 1.50 3.17 -17.30
N PRO A 391 0.74 4.12 -17.86
CA PRO A 391 0.96 4.57 -19.24
C PRO A 391 2.29 5.29 -19.47
N ASP A 392 2.85 5.96 -18.46
CA ASP A 392 4.15 6.60 -18.59
C ASP A 392 5.29 5.56 -18.52
N ARG A 393 5.88 5.28 -19.68
CA ARG A 393 6.97 4.31 -19.80
C ARG A 393 8.27 4.74 -19.10
N THR A 394 8.46 6.04 -18.90
CA THR A 394 9.66 6.63 -18.31
C THR A 394 9.61 6.67 -16.78
N ASP A 395 8.41 6.61 -16.20
CA ASP A 395 8.22 6.58 -14.76
C ASP A 395 8.52 5.18 -14.20
N LEU A 396 9.82 4.93 -14.03
CA LEU A 396 10.32 3.66 -13.51
C LEU A 396 9.74 3.33 -12.14
N LEU A 397 9.45 4.32 -11.28
CA LEU A 397 8.95 4.07 -9.92
C LEU A 397 7.47 3.63 -9.91
N ASN A 398 6.62 4.27 -10.70
CA ASN A 398 5.23 3.83 -10.84
C ASN A 398 5.13 2.54 -11.67
N ARG A 399 6.07 2.28 -12.57
CA ARG A 399 6.22 0.96 -13.24
C ARG A 399 6.90 -0.09 -12.36
N MET A 400 7.62 0.34 -11.33
CA MET A 400 8.08 -0.49 -10.22
C MET A 400 6.94 -0.83 -9.27
N SER A 401 5.69 -0.38 -9.50
CA SER A 401 4.52 -0.86 -8.75
C SER A 401 4.66 -2.36 -8.49
N PHE A 402 4.79 -2.66 -7.20
CA PHE A 402 5.80 -3.53 -6.56
C PHE A 402 5.84 -5.01 -6.94
N TYR A 403 5.05 -5.40 -7.93
CA TYR A 403 4.80 -6.80 -8.28
C TYR A 403 4.84 -7.03 -9.79
N LYS A 404 5.05 -5.99 -10.60
CA LYS A 404 4.84 -6.09 -12.03
C LYS A 404 6.03 -6.60 -12.83
N TYR A 405 7.26 -6.54 -12.31
CA TYR A 405 8.44 -6.94 -13.09
C TYR A 405 9.54 -7.68 -12.35
N TYR A 406 9.39 -7.85 -11.04
CA TYR A 406 10.07 -8.98 -10.42
C TYR A 406 9.24 -10.18 -10.86
N PHE A 407 9.88 -11.14 -11.54
CA PHE A 407 9.46 -12.55 -11.57
C PHE A 407 8.58 -13.02 -12.74
N PHE A 408 9.22 -13.50 -13.81
CA PHE A 408 8.50 -14.14 -14.92
C PHE A 408 9.04 -15.52 -15.30
N LYS A 409 9.17 -16.41 -14.32
CA LYS A 409 9.19 -17.83 -14.63
C LYS A 409 7.80 -18.39 -14.41
N ASP A 410 7.11 -18.70 -15.51
CA ASP A 410 5.87 -19.46 -15.41
C ASP A 410 6.21 -20.80 -14.75
N ILE A 411 5.59 -21.09 -13.60
CA ILE A 411 5.89 -22.30 -12.87
C ILE A 411 5.61 -23.55 -13.71
N SER A 412 4.67 -23.47 -14.66
CA SER A 412 4.36 -24.57 -15.58
C SER A 412 5.54 -24.95 -16.48
N GLN A 413 6.53 -24.07 -16.63
CA GLN A 413 7.74 -24.29 -17.42
C GLN A 413 8.89 -24.86 -16.57
N MET A 414 8.69 -25.01 -15.26
CA MET A 414 9.69 -25.61 -14.37
C MET A 414 9.75 -27.13 -14.57
N LYS A 415 10.86 -27.73 -14.16
CA LYS A 415 10.99 -29.20 -14.21
C LYS A 415 10.43 -29.80 -12.93
N PHE A 416 9.41 -30.64 -13.06
CA PHE A 416 8.77 -31.33 -11.94
C PHE A 416 9.23 -32.79 -11.89
N LYS A 417 9.68 -33.24 -10.72
CA LYS A 417 9.97 -34.64 -10.42
C LYS A 417 9.07 -35.09 -9.27
N TYR A 418 8.28 -36.13 -9.49
CA TYR A 418 7.38 -36.71 -8.49
C TYR A 418 7.11 -38.18 -8.81
N GLN A 419 6.71 -38.95 -7.80
CA GLN A 419 6.27 -40.33 -7.96
C GLN A 419 4.84 -40.37 -8.51
N LYS A 420 4.63 -41.11 -9.61
CA LYS A 420 3.30 -41.26 -10.23
C LYS A 420 2.39 -42.26 -9.51
N ASN A 421 2.97 -43.21 -8.78
CA ASN A 421 2.24 -44.24 -8.05
C ASN A 421 2.82 -44.34 -6.62
N ILE A 422 1.95 -44.31 -5.62
CA ILE A 422 2.31 -44.41 -4.20
C ILE A 422 1.45 -45.49 -3.56
N LYS A 423 2.06 -46.37 -2.76
CA LYS A 423 1.32 -47.41 -2.04
C LYS A 423 0.56 -46.79 -0.87
N TYR A 424 -0.72 -47.11 -0.74
CA TYR A 424 -1.51 -46.71 0.42
C TYR A 424 -1.10 -47.52 1.64
N THR A 425 -0.74 -46.82 2.71
CA THR A 425 -0.31 -47.42 3.99
C THR A 425 -1.36 -47.30 5.08
N GLY A 426 -2.57 -46.84 4.75
CA GLY A 426 -3.64 -46.55 5.72
C GLY A 426 -3.66 -45.12 6.23
N ASN A 427 -2.66 -44.31 5.88
CA ASN A 427 -2.57 -42.87 6.23
C ASN A 427 -2.58 -42.00 4.95
N PRO A 428 -2.87 -40.69 5.06
CA PRO A 428 -2.75 -39.76 3.94
C PRO A 428 -1.30 -39.73 3.41
N VAL A 429 -1.13 -39.82 2.09
CA VAL A 429 0.18 -39.88 1.43
C VAL A 429 0.28 -38.84 0.33
N THR A 430 1.43 -38.18 0.20
CA THR A 430 1.73 -37.21 -0.87
C THR A 430 3.01 -37.61 -1.61
N PRO A 431 3.14 -37.29 -2.92
CA PRO A 431 4.38 -37.54 -3.64
C PRO A 431 5.48 -36.62 -3.14
N GLN A 432 6.71 -37.13 -3.05
CA GLN A 432 7.89 -36.27 -2.92
C GLN A 432 8.04 -35.44 -4.20
N LEU A 433 7.50 -34.21 -4.19
CA LEU A 433 7.62 -33.28 -5.29
C LEU A 433 8.93 -32.51 -5.18
N LYS A 434 9.72 -32.50 -6.26
CA LYS A 434 10.85 -31.61 -6.44
C LYS A 434 10.63 -30.78 -7.69
N VAL A 435 10.63 -29.45 -7.54
CA VAL A 435 10.45 -28.51 -8.64
C VAL A 435 11.77 -27.79 -8.88
N TYR A 436 12.20 -27.66 -10.14
CA TYR A 436 13.47 -27.04 -10.48
C TYR A 436 13.31 -25.91 -11.49
N SER A 437 13.98 -24.79 -11.23
CA SER A 437 14.25 -23.73 -12.21
C SER A 437 15.67 -23.88 -12.74
N GLY A 438 15.84 -24.55 -13.88
CA GLY A 438 17.16 -24.92 -14.38
C GLY A 438 17.82 -25.90 -13.42
N VAL A 439 18.96 -25.53 -12.82
CA VAL A 439 19.67 -26.34 -11.82
C VAL A 439 19.21 -26.10 -10.38
N ASN A 440 18.47 -25.01 -10.13
CA ASN A 440 18.08 -24.62 -8.78
C ASN A 440 16.84 -25.38 -8.33
N LEU A 441 16.91 -26.04 -7.17
CA LEU A 441 15.75 -26.64 -6.51
C LEU A 441 14.89 -25.53 -5.90
N LEU A 442 13.59 -25.56 -6.19
CA LEU A 442 12.63 -24.61 -5.65
C LEU A 442 12.12 -25.08 -4.30
N ARG A 443 11.82 -24.13 -3.42
CA ARG A 443 11.36 -24.39 -2.06
C ARG A 443 9.84 -24.29 -1.99
N GLU A 444 9.22 -25.33 -1.47
CA GLU A 444 7.81 -25.29 -1.13
C GLU A 444 7.55 -24.19 -0.08
N ASN A 445 6.40 -23.52 -0.19
CA ASN A 445 5.95 -22.35 0.55
C ASN A 445 6.77 -21.07 0.37
N ILE A 446 7.86 -21.10 -0.39
CA ILE A 446 8.61 -19.88 -0.76
C ILE A 446 8.49 -19.63 -2.27
N ASP A 447 8.84 -20.61 -3.09
CA ASP A 447 8.83 -20.49 -4.55
C ASP A 447 7.53 -21.03 -5.15
N TYR A 448 6.84 -21.91 -4.44
CA TYR A 448 5.55 -22.47 -4.85
C TYR A 448 4.78 -23.04 -3.66
N THR A 449 3.47 -23.22 -3.77
CA THR A 449 2.67 -24.01 -2.81
C THR A 449 1.89 -25.10 -3.56
N ILE A 450 1.45 -26.15 -2.86
CA ILE A 450 0.79 -27.31 -3.44
C ILE A 450 -0.63 -27.47 -2.86
N ARG A 451 -1.61 -27.81 -3.70
CA ARG A 451 -2.95 -28.23 -3.26
C ARG A 451 -3.32 -29.58 -3.87
N TYR A 452 -3.91 -30.44 -3.04
CA TYR A 452 -4.34 -31.79 -3.41
C TYR A 452 -5.87 -31.89 -3.39
N SER A 453 -6.48 -32.59 -4.35
CA SER A 453 -7.95 -32.78 -4.37
C SER A 453 -8.48 -33.70 -3.26
N SER A 454 -7.76 -34.78 -2.99
CA SER A 454 -7.99 -35.72 -1.88
C SER A 454 -6.81 -36.70 -1.88
N HIS A 455 -6.16 -36.92 -0.74
CA HIS A 455 -4.95 -37.76 -0.64
C HIS A 455 -5.03 -38.73 0.54
N THR A 456 -6.25 -39.02 0.98
CA THR A 456 -6.55 -39.79 2.20
C THR A 456 -7.02 -41.21 1.91
N LYS A 457 -7.25 -41.57 0.64
CA LYS A 457 -7.73 -42.89 0.19
C LYS A 457 -7.15 -43.28 -1.16
N LYS A 458 -7.27 -44.56 -1.52
CA LYS A 458 -6.88 -45.09 -2.84
C LYS A 458 -7.60 -44.37 -3.98
N GLY A 459 -6.90 -44.22 -5.11
CA GLY A 459 -7.42 -43.61 -6.32
C GLY A 459 -6.53 -42.51 -6.90
N LYS A 460 -7.05 -41.84 -7.91
CA LYS A 460 -6.35 -40.78 -8.63
C LYS A 460 -6.48 -39.45 -7.88
N VAL A 461 -5.35 -38.82 -7.59
CA VAL A 461 -5.27 -37.53 -6.89
C VAL A 461 -4.87 -36.44 -7.87
N ASN A 462 -5.61 -35.34 -7.91
CA ASN A 462 -5.24 -34.14 -8.66
C ASN A 462 -4.39 -33.23 -7.77
N VAL A 463 -3.27 -32.77 -8.32
CA VAL A 463 -2.33 -31.86 -7.66
C VAL A 463 -2.25 -30.57 -8.47
N THR A 464 -2.35 -29.44 -7.79
CA THR A 464 -2.10 -28.11 -8.38
C THR A 464 -0.96 -27.46 -7.63
N VAL A 465 0.13 -27.15 -8.34
CA VAL A 465 1.26 -26.38 -7.86
C VAL A 465 1.04 -24.92 -8.27
N PHE A 466 1.08 -24.00 -7.31
CA PHE A 466 0.92 -22.57 -7.53
C PHE A 466 2.27 -21.90 -7.40
N GLY A 467 2.69 -21.14 -8.43
CA GLY A 467 3.88 -20.32 -8.33
C GLY A 467 3.71 -19.24 -7.27
N LEU A 468 4.74 -19.06 -6.44
CA LEU A 468 4.85 -17.99 -5.47
C LEU A 468 6.07 -17.13 -5.80
N ASN A 469 6.07 -15.90 -5.31
CA ASN A 469 7.19 -14.97 -5.38
C ASN A 469 7.76 -14.88 -6.80
N GLN A 470 8.86 -15.61 -7.07
CA GLN A 470 9.54 -15.58 -8.35
C GLN A 470 8.91 -16.37 -9.50
N TYR A 471 7.88 -17.14 -9.18
CA TYR A 471 7.15 -17.97 -10.10
C TYR A 471 5.68 -17.58 -10.10
N TYR A 472 5.04 -17.66 -11.26
CA TYR A 472 3.62 -17.35 -11.42
C TYR A 472 2.89 -18.50 -12.11
N ASN A 473 1.55 -18.40 -12.22
CA ASN A 473 0.68 -19.41 -12.82
C ASN A 473 0.62 -20.72 -11.99
N THR A 474 0.06 -21.77 -12.58
CA THR A 474 -0.08 -23.08 -11.95
C THR A 474 0.39 -24.20 -12.85
N TYR A 475 0.93 -25.26 -12.24
CA TYR A 475 1.17 -26.55 -12.89
C TYR A 475 0.24 -27.59 -12.29
N LYS A 476 -0.49 -28.32 -13.13
CA LYS A 476 -1.41 -29.38 -12.68
C LYS A 476 -0.89 -30.74 -13.12
N PHE A 477 -0.91 -31.69 -12.21
CA PHE A 477 -0.58 -33.08 -12.50
C PHE A 477 -1.43 -34.04 -11.67
N THR A 478 -1.27 -35.34 -11.94
CA THR A 478 -1.98 -36.39 -11.20
C THR A 478 -1.01 -37.49 -10.79
N TYR A 479 -1.30 -38.13 -9.65
CA TYR A 479 -0.65 -39.36 -9.21
C TYR A 479 -1.71 -40.33 -8.66
N ASN A 480 -1.37 -41.61 -8.59
CA ASN A 480 -2.25 -42.66 -8.08
C ASN A 480 -1.81 -43.13 -6.70
N ILE A 481 -2.78 -43.34 -5.83
CA ILE A 481 -2.63 -44.04 -4.56
C ILE A 481 -3.20 -45.46 -4.75
N ASN A 482 -2.32 -46.47 -4.68
CA ASN A 482 -2.64 -47.88 -4.97
C ASN A 482 -2.83 -48.73 -3.71
#